data_AF-A0A2E3ND80-F1
#
_entry.id   AF-A0A2E3ND80-F1
#
_cell.length_a   1.000
_cell.length_b   1.000
_cell.length_c   1.000
_cell.angle_alpha   90.00
_cell.angle_beta   90.00
_cell.angle_gamma   90.00
#
_symmetry.space_group_name_H-M   'P 1'
#
loop_
_entity.id
_entity.type
_entity.pdbx_description
1 polymer ?
#
loop_
_entity_poly.entity_id
_entity_poly.type
_entity_poly.pdbx_seq_one_letter_code
_entity_poly.pdbx_strand_id
1 'polypeptide(L)'
;MFCSSDFRPWIGLLVLAVLLAGATGATGAQAQTTDPASRLSDRDAEILARGLYTQNEVIGGGLLGSTLGFGTGHAYQGRWKETGWIYTAAETASLVGLLAGTAACATADPDDDGFEGIFETTDCFLTVGLIASGVFLGFRVAEFINVWAHPQIHNRRFRRLEEERARTAIRWTPFVAPIRDGGASAGLAFRF
;
A
#
# COMPACT_ATOMS: atom_id res chain seq x y z
N MET A 1 -26.50 36.90 28.90
CA MET A 1 -25.40 36.59 29.81
C MET A 1 -25.41 35.09 30.10
N PHE A 2 -24.80 34.30 29.20
CA PHE A 2 -24.46 32.88 29.40
C PHE A 2 -23.31 32.59 28.41
N CYS A 3 -22.08 32.96 28.79
CA CYS A 3 -20.87 32.52 28.12
C CYS A 3 -20.45 31.20 28.77
N SER A 4 -20.66 30.08 28.09
CA SER A 4 -20.06 28.80 28.45
C SER A 4 -18.72 28.66 27.74
N SER A 5 -17.64 29.03 28.44
CA SER A 5 -16.24 28.94 28.01
C SER A 5 -15.64 27.52 28.06
N ASP A 6 -16.47 26.48 27.91
CA ASP A 6 -16.06 25.09 28.09
C ASP A 6 -15.91 24.31 26.78
N PHE A 7 -15.64 24.97 25.65
CA PHE A 7 -15.37 24.29 24.38
C PHE A 7 -13.89 23.88 24.23
N ARG A 8 -13.52 22.92 25.08
CA ARG A 8 -12.94 21.62 24.68
C ARG A 8 -11.51 21.58 24.06
N PRO A 9 -10.45 21.28 24.87
CA PRO A 9 -9.09 20.92 24.41
C PRO A 9 -8.98 19.57 23.65
N TRP A 10 -10.09 19.01 23.16
CA TRP A 10 -10.16 17.66 22.61
C TRP A 10 -9.80 17.59 21.12
N ILE A 11 -9.91 18.72 20.39
CA ILE A 11 -9.58 18.78 18.95
C ILE A 11 -8.05 18.67 18.75
N GLY A 12 -7.25 19.31 19.59
CA GLY A 12 -5.79 19.17 19.57
C GLY A 12 -5.32 17.75 19.91
N LEU A 13 -6.01 17.07 20.83
CA LEU A 13 -5.76 15.67 21.18
C LEU A 13 -6.10 14.70 20.03
N LEU A 14 -7.11 15.01 19.22
CA LEU A 14 -7.48 14.20 18.05
C LEU A 14 -6.45 14.27 16.92
N VAL A 15 -5.90 15.46 16.63
CA VAL A 15 -4.86 15.63 15.59
C VAL A 15 -3.55 14.95 16.01
N LEU A 16 -3.17 15.06 17.29
CA LEU A 16 -1.99 14.37 17.83
C LEU A 16 -2.18 12.84 17.87
N ALA A 17 -3.39 12.36 18.17
CA ALA A 17 -3.70 10.92 18.16
C ALA A 17 -3.64 10.30 16.75
N VAL A 18 -4.06 11.03 15.69
CA VAL A 18 -3.94 10.55 14.30
C VAL A 18 -2.47 10.51 13.86
N LEU A 19 -1.64 11.47 14.27
CA LEU A 19 -0.20 11.47 13.98
C LEU A 19 0.56 10.38 14.76
N LEU A 20 0.16 10.06 15.99
CA LEU A 20 0.76 8.99 16.80
C LEU A 20 0.28 7.58 16.39
N ALA A 21 -0.96 7.44 15.89
CA ALA A 21 -1.49 6.16 15.42
C ALA A 21 -0.84 5.68 14.11
N GLY A 22 -0.28 6.59 13.30
CA GLY A 22 0.47 6.22 12.08
C GLY A 22 1.86 5.63 12.32
N ALA A 23 2.44 5.82 13.51
CA ALA A 23 3.81 5.38 13.83
C ALA A 23 3.89 3.99 14.50
N THR A 24 2.76 3.38 14.86
CA THR A 24 2.70 2.02 15.43
C THR A 24 2.51 0.98 14.32
N GLY A 25 3.40 1.00 13.34
CA GLY A 25 3.59 -0.14 12.44
C GLY A 25 4.14 -1.31 13.24
N ALA A 26 3.25 -2.22 13.62
CA ALA A 26 3.58 -3.45 14.34
C ALA A 26 4.75 -4.17 13.65
N THR A 27 5.91 -4.16 14.31
CA THR A 27 7.01 -5.09 14.06
C THR A 27 6.58 -6.47 14.54
N GLY A 28 5.66 -7.09 13.79
CA GLY A 28 5.38 -8.51 13.85
C GLY A 28 6.56 -9.26 13.26
N ALA A 29 7.66 -9.37 14.02
CA ALA A 29 8.73 -10.31 13.72
C ALA A 29 8.18 -11.73 13.91
N GLN A 30 7.49 -12.24 12.89
CA GLN A 30 7.14 -13.65 12.83
C GLN A 30 8.43 -14.44 12.65
N ALA A 31 8.81 -15.18 13.68
CA ALA A 31 9.89 -16.16 13.62
C ALA A 31 9.53 -17.20 12.55
N GLN A 32 10.17 -17.13 11.39
CA GLN A 32 10.05 -18.13 10.34
C GLN A 32 10.73 -19.41 10.83
N THR A 33 9.94 -20.44 11.14
CA THR A 33 10.44 -21.79 11.37
C THR A 33 10.98 -22.33 10.05
N THR A 34 12.29 -22.27 9.88
CA THR A 34 13.02 -22.81 8.74
C THR A 34 12.99 -24.33 8.78
N ASP A 35 12.05 -24.94 8.07
CA ASP A 35 12.20 -26.33 7.61
C ASP A 35 13.01 -26.28 6.29
N PRO A 36 14.29 -26.74 6.29
CA PRO A 36 15.27 -26.40 5.26
C PRO A 36 15.02 -27.02 3.88
N ALA A 37 14.01 -27.90 3.71
CA ALA A 37 13.84 -28.66 2.48
C ALA A 37 12.50 -28.48 1.74
N SER A 38 11.43 -27.93 2.33
CA SER A 38 10.14 -27.99 1.61
C SER A 38 9.09 -26.91 1.88
N ARG A 39 9.40 -25.80 2.54
CA ARG A 39 8.40 -24.73 2.73
C ARG A 39 8.92 -23.40 2.21
N LEU A 40 8.51 -23.06 0.99
CA LEU A 40 8.40 -21.67 0.56
C LEU A 40 7.79 -20.88 1.73
N SER A 41 8.35 -19.72 2.06
CA SER A 41 7.76 -18.88 3.09
C SER A 41 6.29 -18.58 2.71
N ASP A 42 5.40 -18.42 3.69
CA ASP A 42 3.97 -18.14 3.41
C ASP A 42 3.80 -16.96 2.44
N ARG A 43 4.71 -15.97 2.54
CA ARG A 43 4.79 -14.82 1.65
C ARG A 43 5.19 -15.16 0.22
N ASP A 44 6.13 -16.09 0.03
CA ASP A 44 6.52 -16.54 -1.31
C ASP A 44 5.44 -17.43 -1.93
N ALA A 45 4.76 -18.25 -1.11
CA ALA A 45 3.59 -19.00 -1.53
C ALA A 45 2.46 -18.08 -1.98
N GLU A 46 2.20 -16.99 -1.26
CA GLU A 46 1.22 -15.96 -1.66
C GLU A 46 1.61 -15.28 -2.99
N ILE A 47 2.89 -14.93 -3.18
CA ILE A 47 3.38 -14.34 -4.44
C ILE A 47 3.14 -15.29 -5.61
N LEU A 48 3.47 -16.57 -5.44
CA LEU A 48 3.25 -17.59 -6.46
C LEU A 48 1.76 -17.84 -6.71
N ALA A 49 0.93 -17.81 -5.66
CA ALA A 49 -0.52 -17.99 -5.76
C ALA A 49 -1.20 -16.83 -6.50
N ARG A 50 -0.74 -15.59 -6.30
CA ARG A 50 -1.26 -14.43 -7.00
C ARG A 50 -0.88 -14.39 -8.49
N GLY A 51 0.32 -14.87 -8.83
CA GLY A 51 0.81 -14.81 -10.21
C GLY A 51 1.45 -13.48 -10.59
N LEU A 52 1.63 -13.27 -11.89
CA LEU A 52 2.18 -12.05 -12.47
C LEU A 52 1.09 -11.00 -12.69
N TYR A 53 1.41 -9.73 -12.43
CA TYR A 53 0.61 -8.62 -12.92
C TYR A 53 0.74 -8.53 -14.43
N THR A 54 -0.39 -8.55 -15.13
CA THR A 54 -0.49 -8.28 -16.55
C THR A 54 -0.19 -6.82 -16.85
N GLN A 55 0.22 -6.52 -18.09
CA GLN A 55 0.49 -5.14 -18.52
C GLN A 55 -0.76 -4.25 -18.36
N ASN A 56 -1.95 -4.80 -18.59
CA ASN A 56 -3.22 -4.08 -18.43
C ASN A 56 -3.50 -3.76 -16.95
N GLU A 57 -3.21 -4.67 -16.02
CA GLU A 57 -3.34 -4.40 -14.58
C GLU A 57 -2.39 -3.29 -14.11
N VAL A 58 -1.15 -3.29 -14.62
CA VAL A 58 -0.18 -2.25 -14.28
C VAL A 58 -0.59 -0.89 -14.86
N ILE A 59 -0.93 -0.83 -16.15
CA ILE A 59 -1.29 0.43 -16.80
C ILE A 59 -2.65 0.93 -16.29
N GLY A 60 -3.66 0.06 -16.21
CA GLY A 60 -4.98 0.40 -15.73
C GLY A 60 -4.97 0.82 -14.26
N GLY A 61 -4.24 0.08 -13.41
CA GLY A 61 -4.04 0.45 -12.01
C GLY A 61 -3.28 1.77 -11.88
N GLY A 62 -2.23 1.95 -12.67
CA GLY A 62 -1.46 3.18 -12.77
C GLY A 62 -2.32 4.39 -13.12
N LEU A 63 -3.10 4.31 -14.20
CA LEU A 63 -3.96 5.40 -14.65
C LEU A 63 -5.07 5.71 -13.63
N LEU A 64 -5.74 4.69 -13.09
CA LEU A 64 -6.80 4.89 -12.09
C LEU A 64 -6.24 5.51 -10.81
N GLY A 65 -5.14 4.97 -10.27
CA GLY A 65 -4.49 5.52 -9.08
C GLY A 65 -3.97 6.94 -9.28
N SER A 66 -3.45 7.26 -10.46
CA SER A 66 -2.92 8.60 -10.76
C SER A 66 -4.03 9.66 -10.91
N THR A 67 -5.17 9.27 -11.50
CA THR A 67 -6.26 10.21 -11.82
C THR A 67 -7.27 10.32 -10.68
N LEU A 68 -7.72 9.20 -10.12
CA LEU A 68 -8.72 9.16 -9.06
C LEU A 68 -8.09 9.13 -7.67
N GLY A 69 -7.00 8.38 -7.50
CA GLY A 69 -6.34 8.08 -6.22
C GLY A 69 -7.25 7.41 -5.21
N PHE A 70 -7.14 7.73 -3.91
CA PHE A 70 -7.86 7.08 -2.81
C PHE A 70 -7.69 5.56 -2.79
N GLY A 71 -6.54 5.04 -3.22
CA GLY A 71 -6.29 3.60 -3.28
C GLY A 71 -6.96 2.88 -4.46
N THR A 72 -7.57 3.59 -5.41
CA THR A 72 -8.26 2.97 -6.56
C THR A 72 -7.33 2.18 -7.46
N GLY A 73 -6.10 2.65 -7.67
CA GLY A 73 -5.09 1.90 -8.43
C GLY A 73 -4.74 0.57 -7.77
N HIS A 74 -4.62 0.56 -6.44
CA HIS A 74 -4.43 -0.65 -5.66
C HIS A 74 -5.64 -1.58 -5.69
N ALA A 75 -6.86 -1.04 -5.70
CA ALA A 75 -8.08 -1.85 -5.86
C ALA A 75 -8.15 -2.54 -7.21
N TYR A 76 -7.81 -1.83 -8.29
CA TYR A 76 -7.74 -2.42 -9.63
C TYR A 76 -6.71 -3.56 -9.72
N GLN A 77 -5.55 -3.39 -9.06
CA GLN A 77 -4.52 -4.42 -8.97
C GLN A 77 -4.85 -5.55 -7.98
N GLY A 78 -6.00 -5.53 -7.29
CA GLY A 78 -6.37 -6.55 -6.30
C GLY A 78 -5.59 -6.47 -4.98
N ARG A 79 -4.98 -5.33 -4.68
CA ARG A 79 -4.09 -5.08 -3.53
C ARG A 79 -4.61 -4.03 -2.55
N TRP A 80 -5.90 -3.70 -2.62
CA TRP A 80 -6.47 -2.66 -1.77
C TRP A 80 -6.30 -2.96 -0.28
N LYS A 81 -6.50 -4.22 0.12
CA LYS A 81 -6.36 -4.65 1.52
C LYS A 81 -4.91 -4.63 2.05
N GLU A 82 -3.91 -4.75 1.18
CA GLU A 82 -2.51 -4.70 1.59
C GLU A 82 -2.05 -3.27 1.89
N THR A 83 -2.24 -2.37 0.92
CA THR A 83 -1.71 -1.00 1.00
C THR A 83 -2.70 0.07 0.53
N GLY A 84 -3.66 -0.28 -0.33
CA GLY A 84 -4.60 0.70 -0.89
C GLY A 84 -5.46 1.42 0.16
N TRP A 85 -5.88 0.71 1.20
CA TRP A 85 -6.72 1.27 2.26
C TRP A 85 -6.03 2.42 3.02
N ILE A 86 -4.71 2.39 3.14
CA ILE A 86 -3.93 3.45 3.83
C ILE A 86 -4.08 4.76 3.06
N TYR A 87 -3.95 4.70 1.73
CA TYR A 87 -4.15 5.87 0.87
C TYR A 87 -5.60 6.36 0.92
N THR A 88 -6.57 5.45 0.85
CA THR A 88 -7.99 5.81 1.02
C THR A 88 -8.22 6.57 2.34
N ALA A 89 -7.71 6.03 3.45
CA ALA A 89 -7.91 6.61 4.78
C ALA A 89 -7.18 7.96 4.92
N ALA A 90 -5.91 8.04 4.51
CA ALA A 90 -5.10 9.24 4.64
C ALA A 90 -5.59 10.40 3.75
N GLU A 91 -5.98 10.10 2.50
CA GLU A 91 -6.57 11.08 1.60
C GLU A 91 -7.95 11.55 2.07
N THR A 92 -8.78 10.64 2.60
CA THR A 92 -10.07 11.03 3.18
C THR A 92 -9.87 11.91 4.42
N ALA A 93 -8.94 11.56 5.30
CA ALA A 93 -8.65 12.32 6.51
C ALA A 93 -8.12 13.73 6.17
N SER A 94 -7.20 13.84 5.21
CA SER A 94 -6.68 15.14 4.76
C SER A 94 -7.74 16.00 4.07
N LEU A 95 -8.61 15.40 3.25
CA LEU A 95 -9.72 16.11 2.62
C LEU A 95 -10.75 16.60 3.66
N VAL A 96 -11.13 15.75 4.62
CA VAL A 96 -12.04 16.14 5.71
C VAL A 96 -11.41 17.23 6.57
N GLY A 97 -10.12 17.12 6.87
CA GLY A 97 -9.36 18.13 7.61
C GLY A 97 -9.32 19.48 6.88
N LEU A 98 -9.12 19.46 5.56
CA LEU A 98 -9.19 20.66 4.72
C LEU A 98 -10.57 21.31 4.81
N LEU A 99 -11.64 20.54 4.58
CA LEU A 99 -13.01 21.04 4.61
C LEU A 99 -13.39 21.61 5.99
N ALA A 100 -13.06 20.89 7.06
CA ALA A 100 -13.34 21.32 8.43
C ALA A 100 -12.56 22.58 8.81
N GLY A 101 -11.27 22.64 8.47
CA GLY A 101 -10.43 23.80 8.74
C GLY A 101 -10.89 25.02 7.93
N THR A 102 -11.26 24.84 6.66
CA THR A 102 -11.85 25.91 5.83
C THR A 102 -13.17 26.41 6.41
N ALA A 103 -14.06 25.52 6.87
CA ALA A 103 -15.32 25.92 7.50
C ALA A 103 -15.08 26.70 8.82
N ALA A 104 -14.07 26.29 9.60
CA ALA A 104 -13.69 27.01 10.82
C ALA A 104 -13.16 28.42 10.49
N CYS A 105 -12.29 28.57 9.48
CA CYS A 105 -11.80 29.89 9.05
C CYS A 105 -12.94 30.77 8.51
N ALA A 106 -13.96 30.19 7.87
CA ALA A 106 -15.10 30.93 7.30
C ALA A 106 -16.11 31.43 8.35
N THR A 107 -16.11 30.85 9.55
CA THR A 107 -17.06 31.16 10.63
C THR A 107 -16.43 31.91 11.80
N ALA A 108 -15.13 32.22 11.71
CA ALA A 108 -14.43 33.03 12.70
C ALA A 108 -14.93 34.49 12.64
N ASP A 109 -15.38 35.01 13.78
CA ASP A 109 -15.84 36.38 13.94
C ASP A 109 -14.60 37.30 14.07
N PRO A 110 -14.44 38.35 13.24
CA PRO A 110 -13.28 39.24 13.29
C PRO A 110 -13.19 40.08 14.57
N ASP A 111 -14.27 40.19 15.35
CA ASP A 111 -14.36 41.06 16.54
C ASP A 111 -14.29 40.28 17.88
N ASP A 112 -13.94 38.98 17.87
CA ASP A 112 -13.78 38.18 19.09
C ASP A 112 -12.31 38.19 19.54
N ASP A 113 -12.00 39.06 20.51
CA ASP A 113 -10.66 39.36 21.01
C ASP A 113 -9.96 38.19 21.77
N GLY A 114 -10.45 36.96 21.61
CA GLY A 114 -9.96 35.74 22.26
C GLY A 114 -8.99 34.93 21.38
N PHE A 115 -7.78 34.64 21.90
CA PHE A 115 -6.66 34.07 21.13
C PHE A 115 -6.49 34.75 19.75
N GLU A 116 -6.69 36.07 19.74
CA GLU A 116 -6.05 36.98 18.80
C GLU A 116 -4.52 36.75 18.86
N GLY A 117 -3.80 36.61 17.76
CA GLY A 117 -4.24 36.50 16.38
C GLY A 117 -3.46 35.36 15.76
N ILE A 118 -4.08 34.18 15.67
CA ILE A 118 -3.36 33.04 15.09
C ILE A 118 -2.93 33.34 13.67
N PHE A 119 -3.77 33.98 12.87
CA PHE A 119 -3.52 34.30 11.48
C PHE A 119 -4.71 35.16 11.03
N GLU A 120 -4.51 36.38 10.50
CA GLU A 120 -5.58 37.15 9.83
C GLU A 120 -6.40 36.18 8.95
N THR A 121 -7.70 36.36 8.77
CA THR A 121 -8.56 35.37 8.05
C THR A 121 -7.93 34.83 6.75
N THR A 122 -7.20 35.67 6.02
CA THR A 122 -6.34 35.29 4.88
C THR A 122 -5.29 34.23 5.20
N ASP A 123 -4.54 34.40 6.29
CA ASP A 123 -3.50 33.50 6.76
C ASP A 123 -4.07 32.19 7.34
N CYS A 124 -5.31 32.18 7.87
CA CYS A 124 -5.98 30.95 8.34
C CYS A 124 -6.25 30.03 7.16
N PHE A 125 -6.84 30.57 6.10
CA PHE A 125 -7.08 29.85 4.85
C PHE A 125 -5.76 29.40 4.19
N LEU A 126 -4.74 30.26 4.19
CA LEU A 126 -3.43 29.92 3.64
C LEU A 126 -2.79 28.77 4.41
N THR A 127 -2.79 28.82 5.74
CA THR A 127 -2.14 27.83 6.60
C THR A 127 -2.86 26.48 6.55
N VAL A 128 -4.18 26.47 6.75
CA VAL A 128 -5.00 25.26 6.65
C VAL A 128 -4.93 24.67 5.25
N GLY A 129 -5.07 25.52 4.23
CA GLY A 129 -5.00 25.14 2.83
C GLY A 129 -3.65 24.51 2.48
N LEU A 130 -2.54 25.15 2.85
CA LEU A 130 -1.20 24.69 2.52
C LEU A 130 -0.83 23.40 3.26
N ILE A 131 -1.16 23.28 4.55
CA ILE A 131 -0.89 22.06 5.31
C ILE A 131 -1.73 20.90 4.78
N ALA A 132 -3.04 21.06 4.66
CA ALA A 132 -3.91 19.96 4.26
C ALA A 132 -3.69 19.55 2.80
N SER A 133 -3.49 20.52 1.89
CA SER A 133 -3.13 20.22 0.49
C SER A 133 -1.74 19.61 0.37
N GLY A 134 -0.77 20.05 1.17
CA GLY A 134 0.58 19.48 1.20
C GLY A 134 0.58 18.02 1.65
N VAL A 135 -0.18 17.70 2.71
CA VAL A 135 -0.36 16.32 3.19
C VAL A 135 -1.06 15.47 2.12
N PHE A 136 -2.16 15.97 1.56
CA PHE A 136 -2.90 15.28 0.50
C PHE A 136 -2.01 15.00 -0.73
N LEU A 137 -1.26 16.00 -1.18
CA LEU A 137 -0.34 15.88 -2.33
C LEU A 137 0.81 14.90 -2.03
N GLY A 138 1.33 14.92 -0.80
CA GLY A 138 2.35 13.97 -0.35
C GLY A 138 1.85 12.53 -0.46
N PHE A 139 0.63 12.25 0.01
CA PHE A 139 0.01 10.93 -0.14
C PHE A 139 -0.25 10.58 -1.61
N ARG A 140 -0.64 11.54 -2.44
CA ARG A 140 -0.83 11.33 -3.89
C ARG A 140 0.44 10.91 -4.60
N VAL A 141 1.55 11.59 -4.34
CA VAL A 141 2.85 11.25 -4.93
C VAL A 141 3.29 9.88 -4.42
N ALA A 142 3.11 9.58 -3.14
CA ALA A 142 3.43 8.28 -2.58
C ALA A 142 2.58 7.15 -3.17
N GLU A 143 1.27 7.35 -3.36
CA GLU A 143 0.37 6.38 -4.02
C GLU A 143 0.82 6.15 -5.46
N PHE A 144 1.05 7.23 -6.21
CA PHE A 144 1.51 7.17 -7.60
C PHE A 144 2.76 6.29 -7.72
N ILE A 145 3.80 6.57 -6.93
CA ILE A 145 5.04 5.80 -6.96
C ILE A 145 4.78 4.33 -6.61
N ASN A 146 3.98 4.06 -5.58
CA ASN A 146 3.70 2.69 -5.14
C ASN A 146 2.95 1.88 -6.20
N VAL A 147 1.88 2.44 -6.78
CA VAL A 147 1.04 1.79 -7.80
C VAL A 147 1.86 1.41 -9.04
N TRP A 148 2.83 2.24 -9.45
CA TRP A 148 3.67 1.97 -10.62
C TRP A 148 4.87 1.06 -10.30
N ALA A 149 5.54 1.26 -9.16
CA ALA A 149 6.78 0.54 -8.85
C ALA A 149 6.53 -0.88 -8.32
N HIS A 150 5.49 -1.07 -7.49
CA HIS A 150 5.31 -2.32 -6.76
C HIS A 150 4.99 -3.52 -7.67
N PRO A 151 4.16 -3.43 -8.72
CA PRO A 151 3.93 -4.54 -9.64
C PRO A 151 5.22 -5.05 -10.30
N GLN A 152 6.15 -4.15 -10.62
CA GLN A 152 7.44 -4.51 -11.23
C GLN A 152 8.32 -5.30 -10.26
N ILE A 153 8.36 -4.88 -8.99
CA ILE A 153 9.09 -5.59 -7.93
C ILE A 153 8.49 -6.97 -7.69
N HIS A 154 7.15 -7.06 -7.63
CA HIS A 154 6.44 -8.33 -7.49
C HIS A 154 6.74 -9.29 -8.64
N ASN A 155 6.64 -8.81 -9.89
CA ASN A 155 6.89 -9.65 -11.06
C ASN A 155 8.34 -10.16 -11.13
N ARG A 156 9.32 -9.36 -10.72
CA ARG A 156 10.72 -9.80 -10.61
C ARG A 156 10.88 -10.90 -9.55
N ARG A 157 10.24 -10.74 -8.39
CA ARG A 157 10.28 -11.74 -7.32
C ARG A 157 9.56 -13.03 -7.70
N PHE A 158 8.40 -12.93 -8.35
CA PHE A 158 7.67 -14.09 -8.88
C PHE A 158 8.55 -14.92 -9.82
N ARG A 159 9.18 -14.28 -10.82
CA ARG A 159 10.05 -14.99 -11.79
C ARG A 159 11.22 -15.68 -11.09
N ARG A 160 11.86 -15.02 -10.13
CA ARG A 160 12.94 -15.63 -9.33
C ARG A 160 12.45 -16.88 -8.59
N LEU A 161 11.29 -16.80 -7.93
CA LEU A 161 10.70 -17.93 -7.19
C LEU A 161 10.30 -19.07 -8.12
N GLU A 162 9.79 -18.75 -9.31
CA GLU A 162 9.44 -19.73 -10.33
C GLU A 162 10.69 -20.45 -10.85
N GLU A 163 11.79 -19.73 -11.10
CA GLU A 163 13.09 -20.32 -11.46
C GLU A 163 13.65 -21.21 -10.34
N GLU A 164 13.57 -20.76 -9.08
CA GLU A 164 14.00 -21.55 -7.91
C GLU A 164 13.18 -22.83 -7.76
N ARG A 165 11.85 -22.73 -7.93
CA ARG A 165 10.94 -23.87 -7.95
C ARG A 165 11.23 -24.80 -9.12
N ALA A 166 11.52 -24.27 -10.30
CA ALA A 166 11.87 -25.08 -11.48
C ALA A 166 13.23 -25.77 -11.34
N ARG A 167 14.18 -25.17 -10.60
CA ARG A 167 15.47 -25.78 -10.26
C ARG A 167 15.35 -26.89 -9.21
N THR A 168 14.46 -26.72 -8.24
CA THR A 168 14.24 -27.70 -7.16
C THR A 168 13.19 -28.75 -7.50
N ALA A 169 12.35 -28.52 -8.50
CA ALA A 169 11.40 -29.50 -8.99
C ALA A 169 12.15 -30.70 -9.60
N ILE A 170 11.97 -31.87 -9.00
CA ILE A 170 12.46 -33.15 -9.52
C ILE A 170 11.93 -33.32 -10.95
N ARG A 171 12.82 -33.19 -11.93
CA ARG A 171 12.45 -33.36 -13.34
C ARG A 171 12.59 -34.83 -13.68
N TRP A 172 11.46 -35.51 -13.87
CA TRP A 172 11.41 -36.84 -14.44
C TRP A 172 11.29 -36.73 -15.96
N THR A 173 12.15 -37.45 -16.68
CA THR A 173 12.12 -37.48 -18.15
C THR A 173 11.95 -38.94 -18.58
N PRO A 174 10.83 -39.32 -19.22
CA PRO A 174 10.72 -40.66 -19.78
C PRO A 174 11.71 -40.80 -20.94
N PHE A 175 12.38 -41.95 -21.02
CA PHE A 175 13.24 -42.26 -22.15
C PHE A 175 12.97 -43.68 -22.65
N VAL A 176 13.18 -43.87 -23.95
CA VAL A 176 13.19 -45.17 -24.61
C VAL A 176 14.52 -45.30 -25.34
N ALA A 177 15.28 -46.35 -25.08
CA ALA A 177 16.58 -46.59 -25.69
C ALA A 177 16.62 -47.97 -26.36
N PRO A 178 17.16 -48.08 -27.59
CA PRO A 178 17.33 -49.37 -28.26
C PRO A 178 18.41 -50.22 -27.57
N ILE A 179 18.21 -51.54 -27.54
CA ILE A 179 19.19 -52.51 -27.02
C ILE A 179 19.95 -53.13 -28.21
N ARG A 180 21.26 -53.30 -28.06
CA ARG A 180 22.19 -53.68 -29.15
C ARG A 180 21.83 -55.00 -29.86
N ASP A 181 21.19 -55.94 -29.16
CA ASP A 181 20.86 -57.28 -29.67
C ASP A 181 19.36 -57.46 -29.99
N GLY A 182 18.62 -56.35 -30.14
CA GLY A 182 17.19 -56.33 -30.40
C GLY A 182 16.36 -56.02 -29.15
N GLY A 183 15.27 -55.26 -29.35
CA GLY A 183 14.39 -54.78 -28.29
C GLY A 183 14.63 -53.31 -27.90
N ALA A 184 13.89 -52.84 -26.90
CA ALA A 184 13.98 -51.50 -26.34
C ALA A 184 13.83 -51.54 -24.82
N SER A 185 14.57 -50.68 -24.11
CA SER A 185 14.33 -50.40 -22.70
C SER A 185 13.58 -49.08 -22.56
N ALA A 186 12.65 -49.02 -21.60
CA ALA A 186 11.96 -47.81 -21.21
C ALA A 186 12.25 -47.52 -19.74
N GLY A 187 12.42 -46.24 -19.40
CA GLY A 187 12.72 -45.84 -18.02
C GLY A 187 12.36 -44.39 -17.74
N LEU A 188 12.46 -44.02 -16.46
CA LEU A 188 12.38 -42.64 -16.00
C LEU A 188 13.78 -42.20 -15.57
N ALA A 189 14.30 -41.16 -16.20
CA ALA A 189 15.49 -40.49 -15.73
C ALA A 189 15.08 -39.39 -14.73
N PHE A 190 15.57 -39.48 -13.49
CA PHE A 190 15.43 -38.42 -12.51
C PHE A 190 16.66 -37.53 -12.59
N ARG A 191 16.47 -36.24 -12.79
CA ARG A 191 17.53 -35.24 -12.66
C ARG A 191 17.28 -34.43 -11.40
N PHE A 192 18.19 -34.58 -10.45
CA PHE A 192 18.30 -33.79 -9.23
C PHE A 192 19.37 -32.72 -9.41
#